data_AF-A0A2N0Z007-F1
#
_entry.id   AF-A0A2N0Z007-F1
#
_cell.length_a   1.000
_cell.length_b   1.000
_cell.length_c   1.000
_cell.angle_alpha   90.00
_cell.angle_beta   90.00
_cell.angle_gamma   90.00
#
_symmetry.space_group_name_H-M   'P 1'
#
loop_
_entity.id
_entity.type
_entity.pdbx_description
1 polymer ?
#
loop_
_entity_poly.entity_id
_entity_poly.type
_entity_poly.pdbx_seq_one_letter_code
_entity_poly.pdbx_strand_id
1 'polypeptide(L)'
;MQHDIQNELKQMIHSYKYKPYLPFWGEVYFILYKFKKNIKEEQKTNLFLYKTKAATPVFYLPDDGKICIELPEFKIIITEEEFIDNLLKGRFWPE
;
A
#
# COMPACT_ATOMS: atom_id res chain seq x y z
N MET A 1 11.96 5.36 10.25
CA MET A 1 12.19 4.85 8.88
C MET A 1 10.98 4.10 8.33
N GLN A 2 10.53 2.97 8.91
CA GLN A 2 9.33 2.27 8.39
C GLN A 2 8.03 3.09 8.55
N HIS A 3 7.88 3.83 9.65
CA HIS A 3 6.76 4.75 9.88
C HIS A 3 6.76 5.93 8.89
N ASP A 4 7.94 6.43 8.48
CA ASP A 4 8.07 7.52 7.51
C ASP A 4 7.54 7.12 6.14
N ILE A 5 7.89 5.91 5.67
CA ILE A 5 7.47 5.41 4.34
C ILE A 5 5.97 5.11 4.31
N GLN A 6 5.39 4.59 5.40
CA GLN A 6 3.93 4.42 5.53
C GLN A 6 3.20 5.75 5.43
N ASN A 7 3.73 6.80 6.08
CA ASN A 7 3.14 8.14 6.01
C ASN A 7 3.32 8.76 4.62
N GLU A 8 4.47 8.57 3.97
CA GLU A 8 4.73 8.98 2.57
C GLU A 8 3.70 8.34 1.63
N LEU A 9 3.44 7.04 1.77
CA LEU A 9 2.41 6.31 1.00
C LEU A 9 1.01 6.90 1.22
N LYS A 10 0.61 7.13 2.47
CA LYS A 10 -0.70 7.72 2.79
C LYS A 10 -0.86 9.11 2.18
N GLN A 11 0.14 9.98 2.37
CA GLN A 11 0.12 11.36 1.87
C GLN A 11 0.06 11.40 0.34
N MET A 12 0.80 10.51 -0.31
CA MET A 12 0.79 10.36 -1.75
C MET A 12 -0.60 9.94 -2.25
N ILE A 13 -1.22 8.93 -1.63
CA ILE A 13 -2.58 8.47 -2.00
C ILE A 13 -3.60 9.58 -1.79
N HIS A 14 -3.53 10.32 -0.68
CA HIS A 14 -4.41 11.47 -0.43
C HIS A 14 -4.19 12.61 -1.43
N SER A 15 -2.94 12.88 -1.83
CA SER A 15 -2.60 13.94 -2.78
C SER A 15 -3.18 13.70 -4.17
N TYR A 16 -3.31 12.43 -4.59
CA TYR A 16 -3.92 12.07 -5.86
C TYR A 16 -5.38 12.52 -5.97
N LYS A 17 -6.12 12.53 -4.86
CA LYS A 17 -7.50 13.06 -4.80
C LYS A 17 -7.61 14.47 -5.34
N TYR A 18 -6.58 15.28 -5.10
CA TYR A 18 -6.57 16.70 -5.43
C TYR A 18 -5.86 16.98 -6.76
N LYS A 19 -5.01 16.06 -7.23
CA LYS A 19 -4.19 16.22 -8.44
C LYS A 19 -4.17 14.92 -9.27
N PRO A 20 -5.30 14.55 -9.89
CA PRO A 20 -5.44 13.27 -10.61
C PRO A 20 -4.60 13.18 -11.88
N TYR A 21 -4.02 14.29 -12.34
CA TYR A 21 -3.17 14.39 -13.53
C TYR A 21 -1.69 14.09 -13.25
N LEU A 22 -1.29 13.91 -11.98
CA LEU A 22 0.08 13.51 -11.64
C LEU A 22 0.31 12.03 -11.97
N PRO A 23 1.55 11.62 -12.29
CA PRO A 23 1.92 10.23 -12.52
C PRO A 23 1.85 9.43 -11.20
N PHE A 24 0.62 9.08 -10.80
CA PHE A 24 0.31 8.37 -9.57
C PHE A 24 1.04 7.02 -9.47
N TRP A 25 1.07 6.29 -10.58
CA TRP A 25 1.57 4.93 -10.64
C TRP A 25 3.04 4.84 -10.27
N GLY A 26 3.88 5.67 -10.89
CA GLY A 26 5.33 5.65 -10.69
C GLY A 26 5.71 6.01 -9.26
N GLU A 27 5.02 6.97 -8.66
CA GLU A 27 5.25 7.40 -7.28
C GLU A 27 4.82 6.32 -6.27
N VAL A 28 3.66 5.65 -6.47
CA VAL A 28 3.24 4.55 -5.57
C VAL A 28 4.24 3.40 -5.68
N TYR A 29 4.63 3.03 -6.90
CA TYR A 29 5.64 1.99 -7.13
C TYR A 29 6.96 2.34 -6.46
N PHE A 30 7.41 3.57 -6.57
CA PHE A 30 8.66 4.01 -5.99
C PHE A 30 8.64 3.95 -4.46
N ILE A 31 7.51 4.32 -3.85
CA ILE A 31 7.31 4.21 -2.40
C ILE A 31 7.27 2.73 -1.96
N LEU A 32 6.54 1.86 -2.68
CA LEU A 32 6.52 0.42 -2.41
C LEU A 32 7.90 -0.21 -2.58
N TYR A 33 8.65 0.18 -3.60
CA TYR A 33 10.03 -0.26 -3.82
C TYR A 33 10.97 0.19 -2.69
N LYS A 34 10.88 1.47 -2.27
CA LYS A 34 11.60 1.95 -1.08
C LYS A 34 11.21 1.15 0.15
N PHE A 35 9.93 0.88 0.33
CA PHE A 35 9.43 0.09 1.44
C PHE A 35 10.09 -1.29 1.43
N LYS A 36 10.02 -2.01 0.29
CA LYS A 36 10.66 -3.31 0.05
C LYS A 36 12.16 -3.31 0.33
N LYS A 37 12.88 -2.30 -0.18
CA LYS A 37 14.33 -2.17 0.00
C LYS A 37 14.74 -2.00 1.47
N ASN A 38 13.87 -1.41 2.30
CA ASN A 38 14.13 -1.20 3.72
C ASN A 38 13.67 -2.39 4.59
N ILE A 39 13.04 -3.41 4.00
CA ILE A 39 12.75 -4.67 4.68
C ILE A 39 14.06 -5.43 4.80
N LYS A 40 14.47 -5.75 6.02
CA LYS A 40 15.58 -6.69 6.23
C LYS A 40 15.12 -8.08 5.77
N GLU A 41 15.98 -8.84 5.10
CA GLU A 41 15.67 -10.20 4.62
C GLU A 41 15.13 -11.14 5.73
N GLU A 42 15.44 -10.85 6.99
CA GLU A 42 14.97 -11.60 8.17
C GLU A 42 13.53 -11.26 8.61
N GLN A 43 12.92 -10.19 8.10
CA GLN A 43 11.52 -9.83 8.39
C GLN A 43 10.57 -10.61 7.47
N LYS A 44 10.21 -11.81 7.91
CA LYS A 44 9.16 -12.65 7.30
C LYS A 44 7.74 -12.30 7.78
N THR A 45 7.58 -11.19 8.49
CA THR A 45 6.27 -10.79 9.02
C THR A 45 5.56 -9.85 8.05
N ASN A 46 4.25 -10.03 7.92
CA ASN A 46 3.38 -9.14 7.16
C ASN A 46 3.56 -7.71 7.67
N LEU A 47 3.90 -6.80 6.77
CA LEU A 47 4.19 -5.43 7.13
C LEU A 47 2.94 -4.59 6.96
N PHE A 48 2.44 -4.05 8.06
CA PHE A 48 1.33 -3.13 8.01
C PHE A 48 1.68 -1.90 7.16
N LEU A 49 0.80 -1.50 6.25
CA LEU A 49 0.93 -0.29 5.44
C LEU A 49 0.06 0.82 6.02
N TYR A 50 -1.26 0.59 6.05
CA TYR A 50 -2.25 1.53 6.58
C TYR A 50 -3.60 0.85 6.82
N LYS A 51 -4.51 1.55 7.49
CA LYS A 51 -5.94 1.20 7.52
C LYS A 51 -6.68 2.01 6.47
N THR A 52 -7.58 1.34 5.77
CA THR A 52 -8.49 2.01 4.83
C THR A 52 -9.54 2.82 5.60
N LYS A 53 -10.29 3.68 4.89
CA LYS A 53 -11.46 4.38 5.44
C LYS A 53 -12.52 3.46 6.04
N ALA A 54 -12.59 2.21 5.60
CA ALA A 54 -13.49 1.20 6.16
C ALA A 54 -12.89 0.46 7.36
N ALA A 55 -11.84 1.01 7.99
CA ALA A 55 -11.07 0.42 9.08
C ALA A 55 -10.39 -0.93 8.75
N THR A 56 -10.37 -1.31 7.47
CA THR A 56 -9.74 -2.54 6.97
C THR A 56 -8.23 -2.35 6.90
N PRO A 57 -7.41 -3.17 7.60
CA PRO A 57 -5.96 -3.06 7.53
C PRO A 57 -5.40 -3.63 6.22
N VAL A 58 -4.39 -2.94 5.68
CA VAL A 58 -3.66 -3.29 4.47
C VAL A 58 -2.23 -3.61 4.84
N PHE A 59 -1.72 -4.74 4.35
CA PHE A 59 -0.38 -5.25 4.62
C PHE A 59 0.37 -5.52 3.32
N TYR A 60 1.68 -5.40 3.39
CA TYR A 60 2.62 -5.89 2.40
C TYR A 60 3.14 -7.26 2.86
N LEU A 61 3.08 -8.25 1.97
CA LEU A 61 3.57 -9.60 2.16
C LEU A 61 4.98 -9.71 1.55
N PRO A 62 6.05 -9.73 2.36
CA PRO A 62 7.42 -9.67 1.85
C PRO A 62 7.84 -10.92 1.08
N ASP A 63 7.36 -12.11 1.47
CA ASP A 63 7.73 -13.38 0.82
C ASP A 63 7.30 -13.43 -0.66
N ASP A 64 6.13 -12.88 -0.98
CA ASP A 64 5.54 -12.94 -2.32
C ASP A 64 5.54 -11.60 -3.06
N GLY A 65 5.90 -10.50 -2.39
CA GLY A 65 5.77 -9.14 -2.93
C GLY A 65 4.31 -8.76 -3.26
N LYS A 66 3.37 -9.22 -2.44
CA LYS A 66 1.93 -9.02 -2.64
C LYS A 66 1.34 -8.08 -1.59
N ILE A 67 0.15 -7.56 -1.88
CA ILE A 67 -0.64 -6.76 -0.93
C ILE A 67 -1.78 -7.62 -0.39
N CYS A 68 -1.92 -7.63 0.92
CA CYS A 68 -3.01 -8.30 1.63
C CYS A 68 -3.94 -7.25 2.25
N ILE A 69 -5.22 -7.33 1.93
CA ILE A 69 -6.28 -6.52 2.55
C ILE A 69 -7.09 -7.46 3.44
N GLU A 70 -7.01 -7.26 4.76
CA GLU A 70 -7.71 -8.13 5.72
C GLU A 70 -9.11 -7.61 6.02
N LEU A 71 -10.11 -8.23 5.40
CA LEU A 71 -11.53 -7.99 5.71
C LEU A 71 -11.97 -8.90 6.86
N PRO A 72 -13.11 -8.61 7.52
CA PRO A 72 -13.56 -9.38 8.69
C PRO A 72 -13.70 -10.89 8.44
N GLU A 73 -14.14 -11.28 7.24
CA GLU A 73 -14.46 -12.68 6.92
C GLU A 73 -13.49 -13.32 5.92
N PHE A 74 -12.67 -12.52 5.23
CA PHE A 74 -11.75 -13.03 4.21
C PHE A 74 -10.58 -12.09 3.99
N LYS A 75 -9.53 -12.61 3.33
CA LYS A 75 -8.37 -11.81 2.93
C LYS A 75 -8.34 -11.69 1.42
N ILE A 76 -8.10 -10.50 0.92
CA ILE A 76 -7.85 -10.26 -0.50
C ILE A 76 -6.33 -10.15 -0.67
N ILE A 77 -5.74 -11.05 -1.46
CA ILE A 77 -4.33 -11.00 -1.81
C ILE A 77 -4.23 -10.62 -3.28
N ILE A 78 -3.56 -9.50 -3.55
CA ILE A 78 -3.42 -8.94 -4.89
C ILE A 78 -1.97 -8.56 -5.15
N THR A 79 -1.62 -8.45 -6.42
CA THR A 79 -0.32 -7.92 -6.86
C THR A 79 -0.21 -6.42 -6.58
N GLU A 80 1.01 -5.87 -6.62
CA GLU A 80 1.23 -4.42 -6.55
C GLU A 80 0.51 -3.67 -7.68
N GLU A 81 0.51 -4.25 -8.89
CA GLU A 81 -0.21 -3.74 -10.06
C GLU A 81 -1.70 -3.60 -9.76
N GLU A 82 -2.34 -4.70 -9.36
CA GLU A 82 -3.77 -4.70 -9.02
C GLU A 82 -4.09 -3.77 -7.86
N PHE A 83 -3.20 -3.62 -6.88
CA PHE A 83 -3.38 -2.70 -5.77
C PHE A 83 -3.42 -1.25 -6.25
N ILE A 84 -2.47 -0.85 -7.09
CA ILE A 84 -2.44 0.48 -7.71
C ILE A 84 -3.68 0.71 -8.58
N ASP A 85 -4.07 -0.29 -9.37
CA ASP A 85 -5.27 -0.28 -10.18
C ASP A 85 -6.55 -0.05 -9.35
N ASN A 86 -6.64 -0.70 -8.19
CA ASN A 86 -7.76 -0.51 -7.26
C ASN A 86 -7.72 0.87 -6.60
N LEU A 87 -6.55 1.38 -6.23
CA LEU A 87 -6.39 2.74 -5.69
C LEU A 87 -6.87 3.81 -6.68
N LEU A 88 -6.53 3.67 -7.95
CA LEU A 88 -6.98 4.55 -9.03
C LEU A 88 -8.50 4.52 -9.23
N LYS A 89 -9.10 3.35 -9.02
CA LYS A 89 -10.56 3.15 -9.03
C LYS A 89 -11.25 3.63 -7.75
N GLY A 90 -10.52 4.28 -6.82
CA GLY A 90 -11.09 4.82 -5.58
C GLY A 90 -11.21 3.80 -4.45
N ARG A 91 -10.66 2.59 -4.59
CA ARG A 91 -10.80 1.50 -3.61
C ARG A 91 -9.60 1.42 -2.68
N PHE A 92 -9.83 0.92 -1.46
CA PHE A 92 -8.80 0.73 -0.42
C PHE A 92 -8.06 2.01 -0.04
N TRP A 93 -8.72 3.17 -0.13
CA TRP A 93 -8.09 4.43 0.23
C TRP A 93 -7.79 4.49 1.74
N PRO A 94 -6.63 5.05 2.12
CA PRO A 94 -6.27 5.23 3.51
C PRO A 94 -7.26 6.15 4.23
N GLU A 95 -7.41 5.92 5.53
CA GLU A 95 -8.02 6.86 6.47
C GLU A 95 -7.33 8.24 6.42
#